data_AF-A0A165PCT2-F1
#
_entry.id   AF-A0A165PCT2-F1
#
_cell.length_a   1.000
_cell.length_b   1.000
_cell.length_c   1.000
_cell.angle_alpha   90.00
_cell.angle_beta   90.00
_cell.angle_gamma   90.00
#
_symmetry.space_group_name_H-M   'P 1'
#
loop_
_entity.id
_entity.type
_entity.pdbx_description
1 polymer ?
#
loop_
_entity_poly.entity_id
_entity_poly.type
_entity_poly.pdbx_seq_one_letter_code
_entity_poly.pdbx_strand_id
1 'polypeptide(L)'
;MSPNTVPKSKGRPRRVKMVRRLIKAGFVVSYDEGLQWANRIRASRGESPLELGQRDYCTVVITLDDRVMDLGGVECNWFGPQDNTGFFHQFMAVTRCEEGLVPVVNGKRRLTPEQEQQGPDEEVAKKMLKDEGVQWEYFYAYSAPFPKGYQPLPVYPIQSQIAS
;
A
#
# COMPACT_ATOMS: atom_id res chain seq x y z
N MET A 1 -4.47 -52.52 -33.99
CA MET A 1 -4.65 -51.73 -32.76
C MET A 1 -3.36 -50.99 -32.48
N SER A 2 -3.29 -49.69 -32.80
CA SER A 2 -2.11 -48.86 -32.56
C SER A 2 -2.18 -48.25 -31.15
N PRO A 3 -1.10 -48.23 -30.36
CA PRO A 3 -1.14 -47.65 -29.03
C PRO A 3 -1.15 -46.12 -29.11
N ASN A 4 -2.13 -45.50 -28.44
CA ASN A 4 -2.23 -44.06 -28.25
C ASN A 4 -1.11 -43.59 -27.32
N THR A 5 -0.13 -42.88 -27.87
CA THR A 5 0.88 -42.16 -27.09
C THR A 5 0.29 -40.83 -26.64
N VAL A 6 -0.13 -40.75 -25.37
CA VAL A 6 -0.49 -39.47 -24.73
C VAL A 6 0.78 -38.61 -24.60
N PRO A 7 0.84 -37.39 -25.16
CA PRO A 7 2.01 -36.54 -24.99
C PRO A 7 2.07 -36.06 -23.53
N LYS A 8 3.00 -36.62 -22.75
CA LYS A 8 3.42 -36.03 -21.46
C LYS A 8 4.02 -34.65 -21.76
N SER A 9 3.25 -33.59 -21.49
CA SER A 9 3.77 -32.24 -21.48
C SER A 9 4.88 -32.17 -20.40
N LYS A 10 6.13 -32.04 -20.84
CA LYS A 10 7.29 -31.82 -19.98
C LYS A 10 7.24 -30.37 -19.47
N GLY A 11 6.31 -30.07 -18.56
CA GLY A 11 6.32 -28.80 -17.82
C GLY A 11 7.54 -28.77 -16.90
N ARG A 12 8.43 -27.79 -17.07
CA ARG A 12 9.55 -27.58 -16.13
C ARG A 12 9.00 -27.47 -14.70
N PRO A 13 9.59 -28.16 -13.69
CA PRO A 13 9.12 -28.06 -12.32
C PRO A 13 9.16 -26.59 -11.87
N ARG A 14 8.02 -26.08 -11.38
CA ARG A 14 7.94 -24.72 -10.84
C ARG A 14 8.90 -24.61 -9.68
N ARG A 15 9.94 -23.79 -9.81
CA ARG A 15 10.82 -23.45 -8.67
C ARG A 15 10.05 -22.50 -7.77
N VAL A 16 9.53 -23.03 -6.67
CA VAL A 16 8.85 -22.26 -5.62
C VAL A 16 9.83 -22.16 -4.44
N LYS A 17 10.08 -20.94 -3.98
CA LYS A 17 10.79 -20.68 -2.73
C LYS A 17 9.98 -19.68 -1.90
N MET A 18 9.94 -19.85 -0.59
CA MET A 18 9.34 -18.87 0.32
C MET A 18 10.40 -17.88 0.76
N VAL A 19 10.07 -16.59 0.81
CA VAL A 19 10.96 -15.55 1.34
C VAL A 19 10.20 -14.68 2.34
N ARG A 20 10.81 -14.37 3.48
CA ARG A 20 10.24 -13.44 4.47
C ARG A 20 10.28 -12.02 3.90
N ARG A 21 9.17 -11.29 4.02
CA ARG A 21 8.96 -9.93 3.50
C ARG A 21 8.04 -9.14 4.43
N LEU A 22 8.03 -7.83 4.24
CA LEU A 22 6.90 -7.00 4.65
C LEU A 22 5.82 -7.10 3.57
N ILE A 23 4.57 -7.22 3.98
CA ILE A 23 3.38 -7.17 3.14
C ILE A 23 2.67 -5.88 3.52
N LYS A 24 2.65 -4.93 2.59
CA LYS A 24 2.01 -3.63 2.75
C LYS A 24 0.72 -3.62 1.96
N ALA A 25 -0.34 -3.07 2.54
CA ALA A 25 -1.62 -2.94 1.88
C ALA A 25 -2.36 -1.67 2.31
N GLY A 26 -3.23 -1.16 1.44
CA GLY A 26 -3.82 0.17 1.62
C GLY A 26 -4.55 0.66 0.39
N PHE A 27 -4.96 1.93 0.43
CA PHE A 27 -5.79 2.54 -0.59
C PHE A 27 -4.97 3.47 -1.48
N VAL A 28 -5.11 3.28 -2.78
CA VAL A 28 -4.49 4.12 -3.80
C VAL A 28 -5.39 5.32 -4.05
N VAL A 29 -4.78 6.50 -4.04
CA VAL A 29 -5.44 7.78 -4.23
C VAL A 29 -4.67 8.56 -5.28
N SER A 30 -5.39 9.31 -6.12
CA SER A 30 -4.80 10.12 -7.18
C SER A 30 -4.07 11.35 -6.60
N TYR A 31 -3.05 11.83 -7.33
CA TYR A 31 -2.26 13.00 -6.92
C TYR A 31 -3.14 14.21 -6.59
N ASP A 32 -4.12 14.53 -7.45
CA ASP A 32 -4.99 15.69 -7.30
C ASP A 32 -5.84 15.61 -6.02
N GLU A 33 -6.39 14.43 -5.73
CA GLU A 33 -7.16 14.20 -4.50
C GLU A 33 -6.27 14.34 -3.26
N GLY A 34 -5.01 13.91 -3.34
CA GLY A 34 -4.06 14.04 -2.24
C GLY A 34 -3.58 15.43 -2.00
N LEU A 35 -3.34 16.19 -3.06
CA LEU A 35 -3.01 17.59 -2.96
C LEU A 35 -4.16 18.34 -2.27
N GLN A 36 -5.41 18.05 -2.65
CA GLN A 36 -6.58 18.61 -1.98
C GLN A 36 -6.65 18.20 -0.51
N TRP A 37 -6.42 16.93 -0.20
CA TRP A 37 -6.39 16.43 1.18
C TRP A 37 -5.29 17.09 2.01
N ALA A 38 -4.06 17.14 1.50
CA ALA A 38 -2.92 17.82 2.11
C ALA A 38 -3.22 19.31 2.36
N ASN A 39 -3.85 19.99 1.41
CA ASN A 39 -4.23 21.40 1.57
C ASN A 39 -5.33 21.61 2.61
N ARG A 40 -6.28 20.67 2.77
CA ARG A 40 -7.25 20.71 3.89
C ARG A 40 -6.54 20.58 5.24
N ILE A 41 -5.57 19.68 5.36
CA ILE A 41 -4.76 19.49 6.58
C ILE A 41 -3.93 20.75 6.88
N ARG A 42 -3.28 21.33 5.88
CA ARG A 42 -2.47 22.54 6.04
C ARG A 42 -3.33 23.75 6.42
N ALA A 43 -4.50 23.90 5.81
CA ALA A 43 -5.44 24.95 6.15
C ALA A 43 -5.90 24.87 7.61
N SER A 44 -6.13 23.68 8.15
CA SER A 44 -6.49 23.52 9.58
C SER A 44 -5.37 23.88 10.54
N ARG A 45 -4.11 23.87 10.07
CA ARG A 45 -2.91 24.31 10.79
C ARG A 45 -2.54 25.77 10.54
N GLY A 46 -3.29 26.49 9.69
CA GLY A 46 -2.97 27.88 9.30
C GLY A 46 -1.76 28.01 8.36
N GLU A 47 -1.38 26.94 7.67
CA GLU A 47 -0.25 26.90 6.76
C GLU A 47 -0.65 27.28 5.32
N SER A 48 0.29 27.80 4.54
CA SER A 48 0.06 28.12 3.12
C SER A 48 -0.26 26.87 2.29
N PRO A 49 -1.15 26.96 1.30
CA PRO A 49 -1.47 25.84 0.42
C PRO A 49 -0.27 25.44 -0.45
N LEU A 50 -0.21 24.16 -0.79
CA LEU A 50 0.71 23.56 -1.75
C LEU A 50 0.14 23.64 -3.15
N GLU A 51 1.02 23.73 -4.14
CA GLU A 51 0.68 23.76 -5.55
C GLU A 51 1.07 22.47 -6.29
N LEU A 52 0.44 22.26 -7.45
CA LEU A 52 0.87 21.24 -8.40
C LEU A 52 2.26 21.60 -8.94
N GLY A 53 3.29 20.85 -8.58
CA GLY A 53 4.62 21.02 -9.14
C GLY A 53 5.74 20.40 -8.33
N GLN A 54 6.96 20.45 -8.88
CA GLN A 54 8.14 19.79 -8.32
C GLN A 54 8.51 20.27 -6.91
N ARG A 55 8.27 21.55 -6.62
CA ARG A 55 8.67 22.18 -5.37
C ARG A 55 7.95 21.60 -4.16
N ASP A 56 6.63 21.42 -4.29
CA ASP A 56 5.76 21.00 -3.18
C ASP A 56 5.49 19.51 -3.18
N TYR A 57 5.92 18.81 -4.24
CA TYR A 57 5.70 17.39 -4.46
C TYR A 57 6.02 16.55 -3.21
N CYS A 58 7.23 16.66 -2.67
CA CYS A 58 7.63 15.94 -1.45
C CYS A 58 6.83 16.36 -0.21
N THR A 59 6.49 17.65 -0.11
CA THR A 59 5.73 18.19 1.02
C THR A 59 4.32 17.63 1.09
N VAL A 60 3.69 17.36 -0.07
CA VAL A 60 2.39 16.68 -0.14
C VAL A 60 2.49 15.31 0.56
N VAL A 61 3.43 14.45 0.15
CA VAL A 61 3.54 13.11 0.73
C VAL A 61 3.89 13.15 2.21
N ILE A 62 4.79 14.02 2.66
CA ILE A 62 5.10 14.15 4.09
C ILE A 62 3.87 14.57 4.90
N THR A 63 3.10 15.55 4.40
CA THR A 63 1.86 16.00 5.06
C THR A 63 0.85 14.86 5.19
N LEU A 64 0.71 14.05 4.14
CA LEU A 64 -0.20 12.91 4.13
C LEU A 64 0.31 11.74 4.99
N ASP A 65 1.62 11.50 5.02
CA ASP A 65 2.24 10.44 5.83
C ASP A 65 1.97 10.66 7.32
N ASP A 66 2.25 11.88 7.82
CA ASP A 66 1.92 12.28 9.19
C ASP A 66 0.43 12.06 9.50
N ARG A 67 -0.46 12.49 8.59
CA ARG A 67 -1.90 12.37 8.83
C ARG A 67 -2.38 10.92 8.79
N VAL A 68 -1.86 10.09 7.89
CA VAL A 68 -2.20 8.66 7.84
C VAL A 68 -1.78 7.98 9.14
N MET A 69 -0.59 8.27 9.66
CA MET A 69 -0.12 7.74 10.94
C MET A 69 -0.98 8.23 12.11
N ASP A 70 -1.34 9.53 12.16
CA ASP A 70 -2.23 10.09 13.19
C ASP A 70 -3.60 9.38 13.24
N LEU A 71 -4.07 8.90 12.09
CA LEU A 71 -5.34 8.19 11.95
C LEU A 71 -5.22 6.68 12.21
N GLY A 72 -4.05 6.20 12.63
CA GLY A 72 -3.78 4.78 12.94
C GLY A 72 -3.37 3.94 11.72
N GLY A 73 -3.08 4.58 10.58
CA GLY A 73 -2.41 3.94 9.46
C GLY A 73 -0.91 3.71 9.70
N VAL A 74 -0.21 3.21 8.69
CA VAL A 74 1.21 2.87 8.78
C VAL A 74 2.09 3.94 8.16
N GLU A 75 1.78 4.36 6.94
CA GLU A 75 2.55 5.34 6.16
C GLU A 75 1.74 5.81 4.94
N CYS A 76 2.15 6.91 4.34
CA CYS A 76 1.75 7.33 2.99
C CYS A 76 2.99 7.40 2.10
N ASN A 77 2.94 6.76 0.93
CA ASN A 77 4.05 6.77 -0.01
C ASN A 77 3.57 6.96 -1.44
N TRP A 78 4.47 7.44 -2.30
CA TRP A 78 4.25 7.44 -3.74
C TRP A 78 3.94 6.04 -4.26
N PHE A 79 3.02 5.97 -5.21
CA PHE A 79 2.55 4.72 -5.79
C PHE A 79 2.41 4.80 -7.30
N GLY A 80 2.50 3.64 -7.95
CA GLY A 80 2.28 3.50 -9.38
C GLY A 80 3.50 3.81 -10.24
N PRO A 81 3.32 3.81 -11.58
CA PRO A 81 4.38 4.17 -12.51
C PRO A 81 4.68 5.68 -12.43
N GLN A 82 5.95 6.02 -12.62
CA GLN A 82 6.35 7.40 -12.87
C GLN A 82 6.08 7.77 -14.33
N ASP A 83 5.73 9.03 -14.57
CA ASP A 83 5.71 9.60 -15.91
C ASP A 83 7.12 9.84 -16.48
N ASN A 84 7.18 10.39 -17.70
CA ASN A 84 8.43 10.71 -18.39
C ASN A 84 9.26 11.81 -17.69
N THR A 85 8.67 12.49 -16.70
CA THR A 85 9.32 13.51 -15.89
C THR A 85 9.72 13.01 -14.51
N GLY A 86 9.45 11.73 -14.19
CA GLY A 86 9.80 11.10 -12.92
C GLY A 86 8.77 11.32 -11.81
N PHE A 87 7.61 11.90 -12.10
CA PHE A 87 6.54 12.11 -11.12
C PHE A 87 5.62 10.91 -11.05
N PHE A 88 5.26 10.53 -9.82
CA PHE A 88 4.13 9.66 -9.55
C PHE A 88 2.82 10.45 -9.54
N HIS A 89 1.77 9.86 -10.11
CA HIS A 89 0.43 10.45 -10.13
C HIS A 89 -0.50 9.86 -9.08
N GLN A 90 0.04 9.00 -8.21
CA GLN A 90 -0.72 8.32 -7.17
C GLN A 90 0.14 8.23 -5.92
N PHE A 91 -0.55 8.14 -4.80
CA PHE A 91 0.04 7.73 -3.53
C PHE A 91 -0.84 6.64 -2.93
N MET A 92 -0.28 5.95 -1.96
CA MET A 92 -0.93 4.87 -1.27
C MET A 92 -0.92 5.17 0.21
N ALA A 93 -2.11 5.36 0.79
CA ALA A 93 -2.31 5.40 2.22
C ALA A 93 -2.25 3.94 2.73
N VAL A 94 -1.10 3.54 3.26
CA VAL A 94 -0.85 2.19 3.76
C VAL A 94 -1.51 2.05 5.12
N THR A 95 -2.44 1.12 5.22
CA THR A 95 -3.24 0.88 6.44
C THR A 95 -2.88 -0.45 7.09
N ARG A 96 -2.14 -1.31 6.38
CA ARG A 96 -1.63 -2.60 6.89
C ARG A 96 -0.18 -2.77 6.50
N CYS A 97 0.64 -3.18 7.47
CA CYS A 97 2.02 -3.61 7.24
C CYS A 97 2.35 -4.76 8.19
N GLU A 98 2.50 -5.96 7.63
CA GLU A 98 2.76 -7.17 8.40
C GLU A 98 3.94 -7.94 7.82
N GLU A 99 4.55 -8.78 8.64
CA GLU A 99 5.52 -9.73 8.14
C GLU A 99 4.85 -10.98 7.58
N GLY A 100 5.33 -11.46 6.44
CA GLY A 100 4.80 -12.68 5.85
C GLY A 100 5.82 -13.46 5.02
N LEU A 101 5.51 -14.74 4.82
CA LEU A 101 6.20 -15.59 3.85
C LEU A 101 5.55 -15.41 2.49
N VAL A 102 6.31 -14.90 1.52
CA VAL A 102 5.84 -14.64 0.16
C VAL A 102 6.44 -15.68 -0.78
N PRO A 103 5.62 -16.41 -1.56
CA PRO A 103 6.14 -17.33 -2.57
C PRO A 103 6.80 -16.57 -3.72
N VAL A 104 7.96 -17.08 -4.14
CA VAL A 104 8.64 -16.70 -5.37
C VAL A 104 8.49 -17.83 -6.36
N VAL A 105 7.65 -17.62 -7.37
CA VAL A 105 7.36 -18.60 -8.42
C VAL A 105 8.04 -18.13 -9.69
N ASN A 106 9.00 -18.92 -10.20
CA ASN A 106 9.77 -18.58 -11.39
C ASN A 106 10.46 -17.20 -11.29
N GLY A 107 11.03 -16.89 -10.13
CA GLY A 107 11.72 -15.62 -9.87
C GLY A 107 10.80 -14.43 -9.57
N LYS A 108 9.49 -14.56 -9.78
CA LYS A 108 8.51 -13.50 -9.48
C LYS A 108 7.86 -13.73 -8.12
N ARG A 109 7.86 -12.70 -7.28
CA ARG A 109 7.09 -12.68 -6.02
C ARG A 109 5.61 -12.67 -6.36
N ARG A 110 4.82 -13.45 -5.63
CA ARG A 110 3.36 -13.47 -5.73
C ARG A 110 2.81 -13.48 -4.33
N LEU A 111 1.92 -12.55 -4.02
CA LEU A 111 1.15 -12.65 -2.78
C LEU A 111 0.15 -13.80 -2.93
N THR A 112 -0.23 -14.43 -1.83
CA THR A 112 -1.37 -15.36 -1.82
C THR A 112 -2.68 -14.57 -1.85
N PRO A 113 -3.81 -15.15 -2.28
CA PRO A 113 -5.10 -14.47 -2.25
C PRO A 113 -5.43 -13.86 -0.88
N GLU A 114 -5.09 -14.55 0.20
CA GLU A 114 -5.29 -14.06 1.58
C GLU A 114 -4.43 -12.83 1.90
N GLN A 115 -3.21 -12.76 1.34
CA GLN A 115 -2.31 -11.62 1.48
C GLN A 115 -2.74 -10.43 0.59
N GLU A 116 -3.39 -10.70 -0.53
CA GLU A 116 -3.95 -9.67 -1.43
C GLU A 116 -5.30 -9.15 -0.93
N GLN A 117 -6.02 -9.94 -0.14
CA GLN A 117 -7.31 -9.56 0.41
C GLN A 117 -7.19 -8.39 1.38
N GLN A 118 -8.26 -7.60 1.34
CA GLN A 118 -8.53 -6.55 2.30
C GLN A 118 -8.73 -7.20 3.68
N GLY A 119 -7.90 -6.80 4.65
CA GLY A 119 -7.91 -7.37 5.99
C GLY A 119 -9.09 -6.87 6.84
N PRO A 120 -9.23 -7.36 8.09
CA PRO A 120 -10.27 -6.88 9.02
C PRO A 120 -10.23 -5.36 9.25
N ASP A 121 -9.08 -4.72 9.02
CA ASP A 121 -8.85 -3.29 9.20
C ASP A 121 -9.32 -2.44 8.00
N GLU A 122 -9.89 -3.08 6.97
CA GLU A 122 -10.36 -2.40 5.75
C GLU A 122 -11.50 -1.42 6.04
N GLU A 123 -12.55 -1.86 6.72
CA GLU A 123 -13.72 -1.00 6.97
C GLU A 123 -13.37 0.18 7.86
N VAL A 124 -12.43 -0.01 8.80
CA VAL A 124 -11.85 1.06 9.61
C VAL A 124 -11.11 2.05 8.73
N ALA A 125 -10.25 1.57 7.83
CA ALA A 125 -9.49 2.41 6.91
C ALA A 125 -10.36 3.13 5.86
N LYS A 126 -11.41 2.49 5.33
CA LYS A 126 -12.40 3.15 4.47
C LYS A 126 -13.15 4.22 5.22
N LYS A 127 -13.58 3.93 6.46
CA LYS A 127 -14.27 4.90 7.30
C LYS A 127 -13.37 6.11 7.57
N MET A 128 -12.11 5.88 7.92
CA MET A 128 -11.10 6.92 8.07
C MET A 128 -11.01 7.82 6.83
N LEU A 129 -10.84 7.26 5.64
CA LEU A 129 -10.77 8.05 4.41
C LEU A 129 -12.07 8.81 4.12
N LYS A 130 -13.23 8.18 4.36
CA LYS A 130 -14.54 8.84 4.23
C LYS A 130 -14.70 10.01 5.19
N ASP A 131 -14.29 9.85 6.44
CA ASP A 131 -14.37 10.88 7.48
C ASP A 131 -13.45 12.08 7.14
N GLU A 132 -12.31 11.81 6.49
CA GLU A 132 -11.41 12.84 5.94
C GLU A 132 -11.90 13.45 4.61
N GLY A 133 -13.03 12.95 4.07
CA GLY A 133 -13.58 13.36 2.79
C GLY A 133 -12.68 13.02 1.60
N VAL A 134 -11.92 11.92 1.69
CA VAL A 134 -10.95 11.49 0.68
C VAL A 134 -11.55 10.41 -0.21
N GLN A 135 -11.48 10.63 -1.53
CA GLN A 135 -11.79 9.59 -2.52
C GLN A 135 -10.59 8.67 -2.74
N TRP A 136 -10.83 7.39 -3.02
CA TRP A 136 -9.77 6.45 -3.39
C TRP A 136 -10.18 5.65 -4.64
N GLU A 137 -9.19 5.19 -5.38
CA GLU A 137 -9.41 4.48 -6.65
C GLU A 137 -9.61 2.99 -6.41
N TYR A 138 -8.69 2.36 -5.69
CA TYR A 138 -8.72 0.92 -5.41
C TYR A 138 -7.82 0.56 -4.22
N PHE A 139 -8.02 -0.65 -3.71
CA PHE A 139 -7.13 -1.24 -2.72
C PHE A 139 -6.00 -2.01 -3.41
N TYR A 140 -4.79 -1.93 -2.87
CA TYR A 140 -3.63 -2.64 -3.39
C TYR A 140 -2.81 -3.26 -2.27
N ALA A 141 -2.14 -4.36 -2.57
CA ALA A 141 -1.20 -5.02 -1.66
C ALA A 141 0.08 -5.41 -2.40
N TYR A 142 1.23 -5.25 -1.74
CA TYR A 142 2.53 -5.61 -2.30
C TYR A 142 3.51 -6.09 -1.25
N SER A 143 4.50 -6.87 -1.69
CA SER A 143 5.61 -7.29 -0.84
C SER A 143 6.81 -6.34 -0.96
N ALA A 144 7.37 -5.91 0.16
CA ALA A 144 8.58 -5.10 0.26
C ALA A 144 9.73 -5.86 0.96
N PRO A 145 11.00 -5.57 0.63
CA PRO A 145 12.12 -5.98 1.48
C PRO A 145 12.03 -5.33 2.86
N PHE A 146 12.65 -5.96 3.86
CA PHE A 146 12.90 -5.30 5.12
C PHE A 146 13.92 -4.17 4.93
N PRO A 147 13.68 -2.98 5.52
CA PRO A 147 14.70 -1.94 5.63
C PRO A 147 15.99 -2.48 6.25
N LYS A 148 17.14 -1.89 5.89
CA LYS A 148 18.42 -2.26 6.49
C LYS A 148 18.38 -1.91 7.98
N GLY A 149 18.58 -2.90 8.86
CA GLY A 149 18.50 -2.71 10.31
C GLY A 149 17.08 -2.82 10.90
N TYR A 150 16.10 -3.30 10.12
CA TYR A 150 14.72 -3.49 10.60
C TYR A 150 14.65 -4.35 11.87
N GLN A 151 13.98 -3.80 12.88
CA GLN A 151 13.42 -4.54 13.99
C GLN A 151 11.90 -4.63 13.79
N PRO A 152 11.25 -5.75 14.16
CA PRO A 152 9.80 -5.91 14.06
C PRO A 152 9.08 -4.71 14.70
N LEU A 153 8.10 -4.13 14.00
CA LEU A 153 7.27 -3.08 14.60
C LEU A 153 6.51 -3.68 15.81
N PRO A 154 6.40 -2.96 16.93
CA PRO A 154 5.49 -3.36 17.99
C PRO A 154 4.08 -3.42 17.40
N VAL A 155 3.39 -4.55 17.61
CA VAL A 155 1.99 -4.71 17.21
C VAL A 155 1.18 -3.76 18.10
N TYR A 156 0.78 -2.61 17.58
CA TYR A 156 -0.17 -1.75 18.26
C TYR A 156 -1.55 -2.37 18.08
N PRO A 157 -2.21 -2.84 19.16
CA PRO A 157 -3.62 -3.20 19.05
C PRO A 157 -4.38 -1.97 18.60
N ILE A 158 -5.13 -2.08 17.52
CA ILE A 158 -6.13 -1.08 17.14
C ILE A 158 -7.03 -0.94 18.35
N GLN A 159 -6.93 0.20 19.05
CA GLN A 159 -7.81 0.49 20.17
C GLN A 159 -9.21 0.59 19.59
N SER A 160 -10.01 -0.44 19.81
CA SER A 160 -11.45 -0.39 19.62
C SER A 160 -12.00 0.66 20.57
N GLN A 161 -12.04 1.92 20.14
CA GLN A 161 -12.87 2.92 20.79
C GLN A 161 -14.33 2.59 20.46
N ILE A 162 -14.88 1.66 21.24
CA ILE A 162 -16.32 1.55 21.42
C ILE A 162 -16.68 2.59 22.48
N ALA A 163 -16.98 3.80 22.03
CA ALA A 163 -17.98 4.67 22.66
C ALA A 163 -19.21 4.54 21.73
N SER A 164 -20.41 4.17 22.16
CA SER A 164 -21.12 4.43 23.42
C SER A 164 -22.12 3.31 23.67
#